data_AF-A0A8T3MIG5-F1
#
_entry.id   AF-A0A8T3MIG5-F1
#
_cell.length_a   1.000
_cell.length_b   1.000
_cell.length_c   1.000
_cell.angle_alpha   90.00
_cell.angle_beta   90.00
_cell.angle_gamma   90.00
#
_symmetry.space_group_name_H-M   'P 1'
#
loop_
_entity.id
_entity.type
_entity.pdbx_description
1 polymer ?
#
loop_
_entity_poly.entity_id
_entity_poly.type
_entity_poly.pdbx_seq_one_letter_code
_entity_poly.pdbx_strand_id
1 'polypeptide(L)'
;MKGLRTAGVLWLVAAAFAVAITLSFRTDPVEWVVTMAVGVVVAILGLWLVARSSALAVSASNVVSVVWTVLYAVLTLQQFGDLAAWTTDVVLIAIGAAAGVVAYRATARAKL
;
A
#
# COMPACT_ATOMS: atom_id res chain seq x y z
N MET A 1 -17.03 -11.59 2.70
CA MET A 1 -16.28 -10.71 3.64
C MET A 1 -14.83 -11.11 3.89
N LYS A 2 -14.42 -12.39 3.81
CA LYS A 2 -13.01 -12.80 4.06
C LYS A 2 -11.98 -12.04 3.19
N GLY A 3 -12.27 -11.83 1.90
CA GLY A 3 -11.35 -11.12 0.99
C GLY A 3 -11.08 -9.66 1.37
N LEU A 4 -12.07 -8.92 1.89
CA LEU A 4 -11.86 -7.53 2.31
C LEU A 4 -10.97 -7.42 3.55
N ARG A 5 -11.10 -8.38 4.48
CA ARG A 5 -10.15 -8.48 5.61
C ARG A 5 -8.74 -8.81 5.13
N THR A 6 -8.59 -9.68 4.13
CA THR A 6 -7.28 -9.97 3.52
C THR A 6 -6.67 -8.74 2.88
N ALA A 7 -7.44 -7.94 2.12
CA ALA A 7 -6.97 -6.67 1.58
C ALA A 7 -6.53 -5.71 2.70
N GLY A 8 -7.29 -5.63 3.79
CA GLY A 8 -6.92 -4.85 4.96
C GLY A 8 -5.60 -5.30 5.59
N VAL A 9 -5.39 -6.61 5.75
CA VAL A 9 -4.12 -7.17 6.25
C VAL A 9 -2.96 -6.84 5.32
N LEU A 10 -3.15 -6.92 4.00
CA LEU A 10 -2.11 -6.54 3.03
C LEU A 10 -1.73 -5.07 3.16
N TRP A 11 -2.68 -4.17 3.40
CA TRP A 11 -2.39 -2.76 3.67
C TRP A 11 -1.62 -2.54 4.97
N LEU A 12 -1.93 -3.29 6.03
CA LEU A 12 -1.18 -3.21 7.28
C LEU A 12 0.26 -3.70 7.11
N VAL A 13 0.45 -4.77 6.35
CA VAL A 13 1.79 -5.27 5.99
C VAL A 13 2.52 -4.22 5.16
N ALA A 14 1.89 -3.68 4.12
CA ALA A 14 2.46 -2.61 3.29
C ALA A 14 2.90 -1.40 4.13
N ALA A 15 2.07 -0.98 5.09
CA ALA A 15 2.38 0.12 6.01
C ALA A 15 3.63 -0.17 6.85
N ALA A 16 3.72 -1.36 7.45
CA ALA A 16 4.85 -1.76 8.28
C ALA A 16 6.15 -1.80 7.47
N PHE A 17 6.12 -2.38 6.26
CA PHE A 17 7.27 -2.42 5.37
C PHE A 17 7.66 -1.02 4.89
N ALA A 18 6.69 -0.17 4.53
CA ALA A 18 6.97 1.21 4.12
C ALA A 18 7.68 2.01 5.21
N VAL A 19 7.28 1.86 6.48
CA VAL A 19 7.97 2.48 7.61
C VAL A 19 9.41 1.97 7.72
N ALA A 20 9.62 0.66 7.70
CA ALA A 20 10.95 0.05 7.81
C ALA A 20 11.89 0.48 6.67
N ILE A 21 11.39 0.48 5.43
CA ILE A 21 12.12 0.89 4.22
C ILE A 21 12.44 2.38 4.29
N THR A 22 11.49 3.20 4.73
CA THR A 22 11.71 4.64 4.89
C THR A 22 12.85 4.94 5.85
N LEU A 23 12.86 4.30 7.02
CA LEU A 23 13.92 4.47 8.02
C LEU A 23 15.29 3.97 7.55
N SER A 24 15.30 3.02 6.61
CA SER A 24 16.54 2.38 6.13
C SER A 24 17.15 3.08 4.92
N PHE A 25 16.32 3.60 4.00
CA PHE A 25 16.75 4.01 2.66
C PHE A 25 16.37 5.44 2.26
N ARG A 26 15.51 6.14 3.01
CA ARG A 26 15.09 7.50 2.65
C ARG A 26 15.93 8.52 3.41
N THR A 27 16.87 9.13 2.70
CA THR A 27 17.73 10.20 3.23
C THR A 27 17.21 11.59 2.91
N ASP A 28 16.42 11.73 1.83
CA ASP A 28 15.78 12.98 1.48
C ASP A 28 14.62 13.28 2.47
N PRO A 29 14.58 14.48 3.08
CA PRO A 29 13.54 14.81 4.06
C PRO A 29 12.13 14.82 3.49
N VAL A 30 11.96 15.20 2.21
CA VAL A 30 10.65 15.25 1.56
C VAL A 30 10.17 13.82 1.30
N GLU A 31 11.02 12.95 0.73
CA GLU A 31 10.69 11.54 0.56
C GLU A 31 10.32 10.88 1.88
N TRP A 32 11.10 11.14 2.94
CA TRP A 32 10.87 10.58 4.27
C TRP A 32 9.49 10.96 4.83
N VAL A 33 9.13 12.25 4.76
CA VAL A 33 7.83 12.74 5.24
C VAL A 33 6.68 12.16 4.41
N VAL A 34 6.84 12.12 3.08
CA VAL A 34 5.81 11.62 2.17
C VAL A 34 5.56 10.13 2.42
N THR A 35 6.60 9.29 2.49
CA THR A 35 6.42 7.84 2.68
C THR A 35 5.89 7.51 4.08
N MET A 36 6.27 8.27 5.12
CA MET A 36 5.66 8.16 6.45
C MET A 36 4.17 8.51 6.44
N ALA A 37 3.81 9.66 5.87
CA ALA A 37 2.42 10.10 5.81
C ALA A 37 1.55 9.11 5.03
N VAL A 38 2.05 8.63 3.89
CA VAL A 38 1.36 7.62 3.09
C VAL A 38 1.26 6.30 3.85
N GLY A 39 2.32 5.88 4.56
CA GLY A 39 2.31 4.72 5.47
C GLY A 39 1.22 4.79 6.52
N VAL A 40 1.01 5.95 7.15
CA VAL A 40 -0.10 6.16 8.11
C VAL A 40 -1.46 6.03 7.43
N VAL A 41 -1.63 6.62 6.24
CA VAL A 41 -2.89 6.54 5.48
C VAL A 41 -3.25 5.09 5.16
N VAL A 42 -2.30 4.29 4.67
CA VAL A 42 -2.58 2.88 4.38
C VAL A 42 -2.77 2.04 5.65
N ALA A 43 -2.11 2.37 6.76
CA ALA A 43 -2.38 1.72 8.04
C ALA A 43 -3.84 1.94 8.48
N ILE A 44 -4.32 3.19 8.43
CA ILE A 44 -5.70 3.55 8.76
C ILE A 44 -6.68 2.82 7.84
N LEU A 45 -6.42 2.82 6.53
CA LEU A 45 -7.23 2.09 5.55
C LEU A 45 -7.26 0.57 5.83
N GLY A 46 -6.10 -0.01 6.15
CA GLY A 46 -5.96 -1.42 6.50
C GLY A 46 -6.79 -1.79 7.72
N LEU A 47 -6.68 -1.00 8.80
CA LEU A 47 -7.50 -1.16 10.00
C LEU A 47 -8.99 -1.02 9.70
N TRP A 48 -9.37 -0.04 8.88
CA TRP A 48 -10.76 0.17 8.51
C TRP A 48 -11.36 -1.03 7.77
N LEU A 49 -10.63 -1.59 6.80
CA LEU A 49 -11.04 -2.77 6.05
C LEU A 49 -11.14 -4.03 6.92
N VAL A 50 -10.26 -4.18 7.90
CA VAL A 50 -10.29 -5.30 8.85
C VAL A 50 -11.47 -5.18 9.81
N ALA A 51 -11.68 -4.00 10.39
CA ALA A 51 -12.70 -3.74 11.41
C ALA A 51 -14.11 -3.71 10.82
N ARG A 52 -14.32 -2.95 9.74
CA ARG A 52 -15.64 -2.75 9.14
C ARG A 52 -15.55 -2.43 7.66
N SER A 53 -15.68 -3.46 6.83
CA SER A 53 -15.76 -3.31 5.38
C SER A 53 -17.04 -2.57 4.94
N SER A 54 -16.87 -1.49 4.17
CA SER A 54 -17.94 -0.72 3.54
C SER A 54 -17.63 -0.48 2.06
N ALA A 55 -18.61 -0.08 1.25
CA ALA A 55 -18.38 0.28 -0.15
C ALA A 55 -17.35 1.42 -0.30
N LEU A 56 -17.36 2.37 0.64
CA LEU A 56 -16.40 3.48 0.69
C LEU A 56 -14.98 3.00 1.01
N ALA A 57 -14.82 2.05 1.92
CA ALA A 57 -13.51 1.47 2.23
C ALA A 57 -12.92 0.74 1.01
N VAL A 58 -13.76 0.10 0.19
CA VAL A 58 -13.30 -0.56 -1.03
C VAL A 58 -12.92 0.45 -2.12
N SER A 59 -13.73 1.49 -2.34
CA SER A 59 -13.37 2.52 -3.32
C SER A 59 -12.07 3.24 -2.91
N ALA A 60 -11.92 3.57 -1.63
CA ALA A 60 -10.68 4.11 -1.09
C ALA A 60 -9.49 3.17 -1.33
N SER A 61 -9.65 1.86 -1.08
CA SER A 61 -8.60 0.87 -1.34
C SER A 61 -8.14 0.83 -2.79
N ASN A 62 -9.06 0.95 -3.75
CA ASN A 62 -8.69 0.94 -5.16
C ASN A 62 -7.93 2.21 -5.56
N VAL A 63 -8.39 3.38 -5.09
CA VAL A 63 -7.71 4.66 -5.35
C VAL A 63 -6.32 4.67 -4.72
N VAL A 64 -6.21 4.26 -3.45
CA VAL A 64 -4.95 4.20 -2.73
C VAL A 64 -3.99 3.20 -3.37
N SER A 65 -4.48 2.08 -3.92
CA SER A 65 -3.64 1.14 -4.69
C SER A 65 -2.97 1.79 -5.89
N VAL A 66 -3.66 2.68 -6.61
CA VAL A 66 -3.09 3.38 -7.77
C VAL A 66 -2.06 4.40 -7.30
N VAL A 67 -2.42 5.25 -6.33
CA VAL A 67 -1.51 6.28 -5.78
C VAL A 67 -0.23 5.64 -5.22
N TRP A 68 -0.39 4.56 -4.47
CA TRP A 68 0.71 3.77 -3.92
C TRP A 68 1.63 3.23 -5.01
N THR A 69 1.06 2.63 -6.05
CA THR A 69 1.82 2.09 -7.18
C THR A 69 2.63 3.17 -7.88
N VAL A 70 2.02 4.32 -8.16
CA VAL A 70 2.69 5.45 -8.82
C VAL A 70 3.82 5.99 -7.94
N LEU A 71 3.57 6.19 -6.65
CA LEU A 71 4.57 6.70 -5.71
C LEU A 71 5.81 5.80 -5.67
N TYR A 72 5.62 4.49 -5.44
CA TYR A 72 6.76 3.58 -5.34
C TYR A 72 7.41 3.29 -6.68
N ALA A 73 6.71 3.44 -7.81
CA ALA A 73 7.34 3.40 -9.13
C ALA A 73 8.31 4.57 -9.33
N VAL A 74 7.90 5.79 -8.92
CA VAL A 74 8.80 6.96 -8.97
C VAL A 74 10.01 6.75 -8.07
N LEU A 75 9.81 6.27 -6.82
CA LEU A 75 10.89 6.01 -5.89
C LEU A 75 11.84 4.90 -6.39
N THR A 76 11.31 3.85 -7.01
CA THR A 76 12.11 2.80 -7.66
C THR A 76 13.06 3.39 -8.71
N LEU A 77 12.58 4.33 -9.53
CA LEU A 77 13.39 4.99 -10.55
C LEU A 77 14.45 5.91 -9.95
N GLN A 78 14.10 6.64 -8.87
CA GLN A 78 15.05 7.50 -8.16
C GLN A 78 16.16 6.71 -7.47
N GLN A 79 15.86 5.50 -6.99
CA GLN A 79 16.78 4.66 -6.24
C GLN A 79 17.44 3.54 -7.07
N PHE A 80 17.38 3.63 -8.40
CA PHE A 80 17.88 2.58 -9.29
C PHE A 80 19.39 2.26 -9.11
N GLY A 81 20.15 3.20 -8.54
CA GLY A 81 21.56 3.02 -8.20
C GLY A 81 21.83 2.16 -6.95
N ASP A 82 20.81 1.87 -6.13
CA ASP A 82 20.91 1.02 -4.94
C ASP A 82 19.98 -0.20 -5.08
N LEU A 83 20.60 -1.37 -5.28
CA LEU A 83 19.89 -2.63 -5.51
C LEU A 83 18.91 -2.97 -4.39
N ALA A 84 19.32 -2.78 -3.13
CA ALA A 84 18.48 -3.12 -2.00
C ALA A 84 17.26 -2.18 -1.96
N ALA A 85 17.51 -0.90 -2.16
CA ALA A 85 16.50 0.13 -2.01
C ALA A 85 15.40 0.03 -3.10
N TRP A 86 15.76 -0.01 -4.39
CA TRP A 86 14.76 -0.13 -5.47
C TRP A 86 14.02 -1.48 -5.44
N THR A 87 14.70 -2.57 -5.04
CA THR A 87 14.04 -3.89 -4.93
C THR A 87 12.94 -3.86 -3.88
N THR A 88 13.20 -3.22 -2.75
CA THR A 88 12.18 -3.08 -1.69
C THR A 88 10.99 -2.23 -2.12
N ASP A 89 11.22 -1.20 -2.94
CA ASP A 89 10.14 -0.39 -3.51
C ASP A 89 9.27 -1.19 -4.49
N VAL A 90 9.87 -2.06 -5.31
CA VAL A 90 9.12 -3.00 -6.17
C VAL A 90 8.28 -3.97 -5.35
N VAL A 91 8.79 -4.47 -4.23
CA VAL A 91 8.02 -5.32 -3.31
C VAL A 91 6.82 -4.54 -2.75
N LEU A 92 6.99 -3.28 -2.35
CA LEU A 92 5.90 -2.44 -1.88
C LEU A 92 4.85 -2.23 -2.98
N ILE A 93 5.25 -2.01 -4.23
CA ILE A 93 4.31 -1.95 -5.38
C ILE A 93 3.47 -3.23 -5.45
N ALA A 94 4.13 -4.40 -5.39
CA ALA A 94 3.45 -5.69 -5.50
C ALA A 94 2.43 -5.91 -4.39
N ILE A 95 2.76 -5.55 -3.14
CA ILE A 95 1.84 -5.68 -2.00
C ILE A 95 0.64 -4.74 -2.17
N GLY A 96 0.87 -3.47 -2.53
CA GLY A 96 -0.20 -2.51 -2.76
C GLY A 96 -1.15 -2.91 -3.89
N ALA A 97 -0.58 -3.39 -5.01
CA ALA A 97 -1.36 -3.92 -6.12
C ALA A 97 -2.17 -5.15 -5.73
N ALA A 98 -1.59 -6.09 -4.97
CA ALA A 98 -2.30 -7.25 -4.46
C ALA A 98 -3.47 -6.85 -3.54
N ALA A 99 -3.27 -5.86 -2.66
CA ALA A 99 -4.32 -5.34 -1.79
C ALA A 99 -5.50 -4.77 -2.61
N GLY A 100 -5.21 -3.97 -3.64
CA GLY A 100 -6.23 -3.43 -4.55
C GLY A 100 -6.98 -4.51 -5.32
N VAL A 101 -6.26 -5.47 -5.91
CA VAL A 101 -6.88 -6.59 -6.67
C VAL A 101 -7.77 -7.44 -5.77
N VAL A 102 -7.32 -7.75 -4.55
CA VAL A 102 -8.11 -8.52 -3.58
C VAL A 102 -9.36 -7.76 -3.17
N ALA A 103 -9.26 -6.45 -2.91
CA ALA A 103 -10.40 -5.61 -2.59
C ALA A 103 -11.43 -5.58 -3.73
N TYR A 104 -10.98 -5.33 -4.96
CA TYR A 104 -11.82 -5.31 -6.16
C TYR A 104 -12.54 -6.64 -6.38
N ARG A 105 -11.80 -7.76 -6.35
CA ARG A 105 -12.37 -9.11 -6.55
C ARG A 105 -13.37 -9.48 -5.48
N ALA A 106 -13.13 -9.09 -4.22
CA ALA A 106 -14.06 -9.36 -3.13
C ALA A 106 -15.40 -8.63 -3.30
N THR A 107 -15.39 -7.42 -3.88
CA THR A 107 -16.62 -6.69 -4.21
C THR A 107 -17.31 -7.23 -5.44
N ALA A 108 -16.58 -7.59 -6.49
CA ALA A 108 -17.15 -8.17 -7.70
C ALA A 108 -17.92 -9.47 -7.38
N ARG A 109 -17.34 -10.34 -6.54
CA ARG A 109 -17.99 -11.58 -6.07
C ARG A 109 -19.21 -11.37 -5.18
N ALA A 110 -19.35 -10.21 -4.53
CA ALA A 110 -20.50 -9.92 -3.68
C ALA A 110 -21.71 -9.40 -4.47
N LYS A 111 -21.53 -9.07 -5.75
CA LYS A 111 -22.58 -8.62 -6.67
C LYS A 111 -23.15 -9.75 -7.55
N LEU A 112 -22.52 -10.92 -7.54
CA LEU A 112 -22.94 -12.15 -8.20
C LEU A 112 -23.66 -13.04 -7.19
#